data_AF-A0A4W5L0E8-F1
#
_entry.id   AF-A0A4W5L0E8-F1
#
_cell.length_a   1.000
_cell.length_b   1.000
_cell.length_c   1.000
_cell.angle_alpha   90.00
_cell.angle_beta   90.00
_cell.angle_gamma   90.00
#
_symmetry.space_group_name_H-M   'P 1'
#
loop_
_entity.id
_entity.type
_entity.pdbx_description
1 polymer ?
#
loop_
_entity_poly.entity_id
_entity_poly.type
_entity_poly.pdbx_seq_one_letter_code
_entity_poly.pdbx_strand_id
1 'polypeptide(L)'
;MLKALCYPRVKVGNEYVTKGQTVPQVNNSVSALAKSIYERMFLWMVIRINEMLDTKNPRQFYIGVLDIAGFEIFDYNSMEQLCINFTNEKLQQFFNHTMFVLEQEEYKKEGIVWAFIDFGMDLAACIELIEKVSCL
;
A
#
# COMPACT_ATOMS: atom_id res chain seq x y z
N MET A 1 -16.69 -17.02 22.69
CA MET A 1 -15.99 -17.04 21.40
C MET A 1 -16.74 -17.87 20.35
N LEU A 2 -16.89 -19.19 20.52
CA LEU A 2 -17.53 -20.08 19.52
C LEU A 2 -18.93 -19.62 19.06
N LYS A 3 -19.80 -19.22 20.00
CA LYS A 3 -21.14 -18.71 19.67
C LYS A 3 -21.10 -17.48 18.75
N ALA A 4 -20.11 -16.60 18.89
CA ALA A 4 -19.99 -15.40 18.07
C ALA A 4 -19.51 -15.71 16.64
N LEU A 5 -18.76 -16.80 16.47
CA LEU A 5 -18.30 -17.26 15.15
C LEU A 5 -19.41 -18.00 14.40
N CYS A 6 -20.15 -18.89 15.07
CA CYS A 6 -21.24 -19.64 14.43
C CYS A 6 -22.53 -18.82 14.27
N TYR A 7 -22.78 -17.88 15.19
CA TYR A 7 -23.98 -17.05 15.24
C TYR A 7 -23.62 -15.57 15.51
N PRO A 8 -22.88 -14.90 14.60
CA PRO A 8 -22.57 -13.49 14.73
C PRO A 8 -23.82 -12.63 14.74
N ARG A 9 -23.76 -11.54 15.51
CA ARG A 9 -24.74 -10.45 15.46
C ARG A 9 -24.31 -9.48 14.37
N VAL A 10 -25.10 -9.37 13.32
CA VAL A 10 -24.82 -8.52 12.16
C VAL A 10 -25.78 -7.34 12.18
N LYS A 11 -25.27 -6.13 11.93
CA LYS A 11 -26.09 -4.94 11.78
C LYS A 11 -26.71 -4.93 10.38
N VAL A 12 -28.03 -4.86 10.31
CA VAL A 12 -28.80 -4.75 9.07
C VAL A 12 -29.70 -3.53 9.19
N GLY A 13 -29.39 -2.47 8.42
CA GLY A 13 -29.99 -1.16 8.63
C GLY A 13 -29.69 -0.62 10.03
N ASN A 14 -30.74 -0.40 10.83
CA ASN A 14 -30.63 0.10 12.21
C ASN A 14 -30.70 -1.00 13.28
N GLU A 15 -30.92 -2.26 12.91
CA GLU A 15 -31.13 -3.36 13.85
C GLU A 15 -29.98 -4.37 13.84
N TYR A 16 -29.87 -5.17 14.91
CA TYR A 16 -28.90 -6.26 15.03
C TYR A 16 -29.62 -7.61 14.99
N VAL A 17 -29.28 -8.42 13.99
CA VAL A 17 -29.86 -9.75 13.80
C VAL A 17 -28.79 -10.81 14.01
N THR A 18 -29.17 -11.92 14.64
CA THR A 18 -28.28 -13.09 14.78
C THR A 18 -28.36 -13.92 13.50
N LYS A 19 -27.22 -14.11 12.83
CA LYS A 19 -27.15 -14.88 11.58
C LYS A 19 -26.35 -16.15 11.78
N GLY A 20 -26.93 -17.31 11.46
CA GLY A 20 -26.19 -18.58 11.43
C GLY A 20 -25.18 -18.63 10.27
N GLN A 21 -24.01 -19.22 10.51
CA GLN A 21 -22.94 -19.38 9.52
C GLN A 21 -22.76 -20.85 9.14
N THR A 22 -22.40 -21.09 7.88
CA THR A 22 -21.96 -22.39 7.39
C THR A 22 -20.53 -22.70 7.83
N VAL A 23 -20.13 -23.97 7.81
CA VAL A 23 -18.76 -24.40 8.17
C VAL A 23 -17.67 -23.62 7.40
N PRO A 24 -17.75 -23.43 6.06
CA PRO A 24 -16.77 -22.62 5.34
C PRO A 24 -16.72 -21.17 5.79
N GLN A 25 -17.86 -20.55 6.10
CA GLN A 25 -17.91 -19.17 6.58
C GLN A 25 -17.29 -19.01 7.96
N VAL A 26 -17.49 -19.99 8.85
CA VAL A 26 -16.84 -20.00 10.17
C VAL A 26 -15.32 -20.10 10.00
N ASN A 27 -14.82 -20.99 9.15
CA ASN A 27 -13.38 -21.14 8.89
C ASN A 27 -12.76 -19.86 8.29
N ASN A 28 -13.46 -19.23 7.34
CA ASN A 28 -13.02 -17.94 6.78
C ASN A 28 -12.99 -16.84 7.84
N SER A 29 -13.99 -16.79 8.72
CA SER A 29 -14.06 -15.81 9.81
C SER A 29 -12.93 -15.99 10.82
N VAL A 30 -12.56 -17.23 11.15
CA VAL A 30 -11.40 -17.52 12.01
C VAL A 30 -10.10 -17.05 11.36
N SER A 31 -9.91 -17.33 10.07
CA SER A 31 -8.74 -16.90 9.32
C SER A 31 -8.64 -15.37 9.23
N ALA A 32 -9.77 -14.69 8.98
CA ALA A 32 -9.85 -13.24 8.97
C ALA A 32 -9.56 -12.63 10.35
N LEU A 33 -10.05 -13.26 11.43
CA LEU A 33 -9.75 -12.84 12.80
C LEU A 33 -8.26 -12.95 13.10
N ALA A 34 -7.61 -14.06 12.71
CA ALA A 34 -6.18 -14.25 12.88
C ALA A 34 -5.37 -13.18 12.13
N LYS A 35 -5.70 -12.94 10.86
CA LYS A 35 -5.09 -11.86 10.05
C LYS A 35 -5.25 -10.50 10.73
N SER A 36 -6.46 -10.17 11.19
CA SER A 36 -6.77 -8.88 11.80
C SER A 36 -6.07 -8.66 13.15
N ILE A 37 -5.91 -9.72 13.96
CA ILE A 37 -5.14 -9.63 15.21
C ILE A 37 -3.67 -9.37 14.91
N TYR A 38 -3.09 -10.12 13.97
CA TYR A 38 -1.69 -9.96 13.59
C TYR A 38 -1.42 -8.57 13.01
N GLU A 39 -2.25 -8.08 12.10
CA GLU A 39 -2.15 -6.75 11.51
C GLU A 39 -2.18 -5.66 12.59
N ARG A 40 -3.16 -5.69 13.51
CA ARG A 40 -3.25 -4.70 14.59
C ARG A 40 -2.05 -4.75 15.53
N MET A 41 -1.56 -5.95 15.85
CA MET A 41 -0.36 -6.14 16.65
C MET A 41 0.87 -5.56 15.96
N PHE A 42 1.05 -5.84 14.67
CA PHE A 42 2.17 -5.35 13.87
C PHE A 42 2.15 -3.82 13.76
N LEU A 43 1.00 -3.23 13.42
CA LEU A 43 0.85 -1.76 13.38
C LEU A 43 1.12 -1.12 14.74
N TRP A 44 0.62 -1.73 15.82
CA TRP A 44 0.91 -1.27 17.17
C TRP A 44 2.42 -1.31 17.47
N MET A 45 3.11 -2.39 17.10
CA MET A 45 4.57 -2.47 17.25
C MET A 45 5.29 -1.36 16.49
N VAL A 46 4.92 -1.10 15.23
CA VAL A 46 5.50 0.00 14.42
C VAL A 46 5.31 1.34 15.12
N ILE A 47 4.10 1.63 15.61
CA ILE A 47 3.82 2.86 16.36
C ILE A 47 4.72 2.97 17.59
N ARG A 48 4.82 1.90 18.39
CA ARG A 48 5.63 1.89 19.61
C ARG A 48 7.12 2.06 19.33
N ILE A 49 7.63 1.45 18.25
CA ILE A 49 9.03 1.62 17.83
C ILE A 49 9.27 3.06 17.40
N ASN A 50 8.38 3.64 16.58
CA ASN A 50 8.51 5.02 16.13
C ASN A 50 8.47 6.02 17.30
N GLU A 51 7.59 5.83 18.28
CA GLU A 51 7.53 6.64 19.50
C GLU A 51 8.85 6.59 20.30
N MET A 52 9.52 5.43 20.34
CA MET A 52 10.79 5.25 21.06
C MET A 52 12.00 5.80 20.29
N LEU A 53 11.94 5.83 18.96
CA LEU A 53 12.97 6.40 18.09
C LEU A 53 12.79 7.90 17.85
N ASP A 54 11.65 8.47 18.25
CA ASP A 54 11.41 9.91 18.13
C ASP A 54 12.30 10.69 19.10
N THR A 55 12.85 11.80 18.61
CA THR A 55 13.76 12.66 19.38
C THR A 55 13.25 14.09 19.34
N LYS A 56 13.28 14.77 20.49
CA LYS A 56 12.72 16.13 20.63
C LYS A 56 13.48 17.23 19.87
N ASN A 57 14.59 16.89 19.23
CA ASN A 57 15.39 17.85 18.50
C ASN A 57 14.77 18.08 17.11
N PRO A 58 14.63 19.35 16.67
CA PRO A 58 14.14 19.64 15.32
C PRO A 58 15.11 19.07 14.28
N ARG A 59 14.59 18.30 13.33
CA ARG A 59 15.34 17.75 12.20
C ARG A 59 15.05 18.61 10.96
N GLN A 60 16.09 19.15 10.33
CA GLN A 60 15.96 19.91 9.08
C GLN A 60 15.98 19.04 7.82
N PHE A 61 16.65 17.88 7.88
CA PHE A 61 16.82 16.97 6.75
C PHE A 61 16.61 15.52 7.20
N TYR A 62 16.20 14.66 6.26
CA TYR A 62 16.09 13.22 6.48
C TYR A 62 16.46 12.45 5.21
N ILE A 63 16.85 11.19 5.38
CA ILE A 63 17.07 10.23 4.29
C ILE A 63 16.00 9.17 4.43
N GLY A 64 15.19 8.98 3.38
CA GLY A 64 14.21 7.91 3.29
C GLY A 64 14.81 6.68 2.63
N VAL A 65 14.60 5.51 3.22
CA VAL A 65 14.94 4.21 2.62
C VAL A 65 13.64 3.45 2.38
N LEU A 66 13.41 3.03 1.15
CA LEU A 66 12.24 2.25 0.76
C LEU A 66 12.63 0.79 0.56
N ASP A 67 11.97 -0.10 1.29
CA ASP A 67 12.10 -1.56 1.16
C ASP A 67 10.70 -2.16 1.00
N ILE A 68 10.36 -2.57 -0.23
CA ILE A 68 9.07 -3.15 -0.59
C ILE A 68 9.28 -4.38 -1.45
N ALA A 69 8.31 -5.30 -1.44
CA ALA A 69 8.30 -6.44 -2.35
C ALA A 69 8.21 -5.98 -3.82
N GLY A 70 8.89 -6.69 -4.71
CA GLY A 70 8.88 -6.42 -6.14
C GLY A 70 7.58 -6.86 -6.83
N PHE A 71 7.51 -6.64 -8.14
CA PHE A 71 6.39 -7.09 -8.95
C PHE A 71 6.40 -8.63 -9.06
N GLU A 72 5.31 -9.27 -8.66
CA GLU A 72 5.16 -10.73 -8.73
C GLU A 72 3.95 -11.11 -9.60
N ILE A 73 4.10 -12.25 -10.30
CA ILE A 73 3.07 -12.81 -11.19
C ILE A 73 2.75 -14.22 -10.69
N PHE A 74 1.58 -14.38 -10.10
CA PHE A 74 1.06 -15.67 -9.65
C PHE A 74 -0.13 -16.13 -10.49
N ASP A 75 -0.46 -17.43 -10.42
CA ASP A 75 -1.69 -17.99 -11.02
C ASP A 75 -2.96 -17.37 -10.40
N TYR A 76 -2.86 -16.94 -9.14
CA TYR A 76 -3.94 -16.26 -8.42
C TYR A 76 -3.40 -15.01 -7.73
N ASN A 77 -3.78 -13.83 -8.24
CA ASN A 77 -3.44 -12.53 -7.67
C ASN A 77 -4.66 -11.96 -6.96
N SER A 78 -4.60 -11.86 -5.63
CA SER A 78 -5.64 -11.22 -4.83
C SER A 78 -5.46 -9.70 -4.77
N MET A 79 -6.38 -9.01 -4.08
CA MET A 79 -6.31 -7.56 -3.89
C MET A 79 -4.98 -7.11 -3.26
N GLU A 80 -4.44 -7.91 -2.34
CA GLU A 80 -3.16 -7.64 -1.69
C GLU A 80 -2.02 -7.57 -2.71
N GLN A 81 -1.98 -8.48 -3.68
CA GLN A 81 -0.97 -8.45 -4.74
C GLN A 81 -1.17 -7.27 -5.69
N LEU A 82 -2.41 -6.91 -6.00
CA LEU A 82 -2.70 -5.70 -6.78
C LEU A 82 -2.14 -4.45 -6.10
N CYS A 83 -2.28 -4.31 -4.78
CA CYS A 83 -1.70 -3.18 -4.04
C CYS A 83 -0.16 -3.15 -4.14
N ILE A 84 0.50 -4.31 -4.06
CA ILE A 84 1.96 -4.41 -4.19
C ILE A 84 2.40 -4.03 -5.60
N ASN A 85 1.76 -4.60 -6.62
CA ASN A 85 2.09 -4.36 -8.02
C ASN A 85 1.81 -2.90 -8.41
N PHE A 86 0.72 -2.30 -7.91
CA PHE A 86 0.42 -0.89 -8.10
C PHE A 86 1.47 0.04 -7.45
N THR A 87 1.96 -0.33 -6.26
CA THR A 87 3.05 0.40 -5.61
C THR A 87 4.34 0.32 -6.45
N ASN A 88 4.64 -0.85 -7.02
CA ASN A 88 5.78 -1.02 -7.93
C ASN A 88 5.64 -0.19 -9.20
N GLU A 89 4.46 -0.13 -9.81
CA GLU A 89 4.18 0.70 -10.99
C GLU A 89 4.49 2.18 -10.70
N LYS A 90 4.04 2.67 -9.53
CA LYS A 90 4.36 4.03 -9.06
C LYS A 90 5.84 4.23 -8.79
N LEU A 91 6.50 3.27 -8.18
CA LEU A 91 7.94 3.33 -7.93
C LEU A 91 8.73 3.40 -9.23
N GLN A 92 8.31 2.65 -10.25
CA GLN A 92 8.91 2.70 -11.58
C GLN A 92 8.66 4.05 -12.27
N GLN A 93 7.45 4.61 -12.16
CA GLN A 93 7.17 5.95 -12.68
C GLN A 93 8.03 7.01 -11.98
N PHE A 94 8.17 6.92 -10.64
CA PHE A 94 9.05 7.79 -9.87
C PHE A 94 10.51 7.65 -10.32
N PHE A 95 11.01 6.42 -10.49
CA PHE A 95 12.36 6.18 -10.99
C PHE A 95 12.58 6.79 -12.38
N ASN A 96 11.65 6.57 -13.32
CA ASN A 96 11.74 7.14 -14.66
C ASN A 96 11.75 8.68 -14.59
N HIS A 97 10.90 9.28 -13.76
CA HIS A 97 10.88 10.74 -13.59
C HIS A 97 12.18 11.27 -12.97
N THR A 98 12.68 10.66 -11.90
CA THR A 98 13.91 11.10 -11.23
C THR A 98 15.13 10.92 -12.12
N MET A 99 15.30 9.74 -12.71
CA MET A 99 16.48 9.42 -13.50
C MET A 99 16.54 10.19 -14.82
N PHE A 100 15.39 10.46 -15.45
CA PHE A 100 15.37 11.15 -16.73
C PHE A 100 15.10 12.65 -16.63
N VAL A 101 14.18 13.09 -15.78
CA VAL A 101 13.78 14.51 -15.74
C VAL A 101 14.68 15.29 -14.79
N LEU A 102 14.76 14.86 -13.52
CA LEU A 102 15.51 15.61 -12.50
C LEU A 102 17.02 15.62 -12.78
N GLU A 103 17.57 14.53 -13.29
CA GLU A 103 18.99 14.45 -13.66
C GLU A 103 19.34 15.45 -14.78
N GLN A 104 18.50 15.54 -15.82
CA GLN A 104 18.68 16.51 -16.91
C GLN A 104 18.49 17.96 -16.45
N GLU A 105 17.60 18.21 -15.48
CA GLU A 105 17.44 19.52 -14.84
C GLU A 105 18.68 19.92 -14.03
N GLU A 106 19.31 18.98 -13.32
CA GLU A 106 20.55 19.25 -12.59
C GLU A 106 21.72 19.52 -13.56
N TYR A 107 21.84 18.77 -14.66
CA TYR A 107 22.83 19.06 -15.71
C TYR A 107 22.69 20.48 -16.26
N LYS A 108 21.46 20.92 -16.52
CA LYS A 108 21.19 22.28 -16.97
C LYS A 108 21.58 23.33 -15.93
N LYS A 109 21.31 23.06 -14.65
CA LYS A 109 21.64 23.94 -13.53
C LYS A 109 23.14 24.07 -13.30
N GLU A 110 23.88 22.99 -13.48
CA GLU A 110 25.36 22.94 -13.42
C GLU A 110 26.03 23.44 -14.72
N GLY A 111 25.25 23.77 -15.75
CA GLY A 111 25.76 24.30 -17.02
C GLY A 111 26.42 23.24 -17.92
N ILE A 112 26.11 21.96 -17.71
CA ILE A 112 26.61 20.84 -18.51
C ILE A 112 25.85 20.81 -19.85
N VAL A 113 26.60 20.79 -20.96
CA VAL A 113 26.01 20.68 -22.30
C VAL A 113 25.50 19.26 -22.50
N TRP A 114 24.18 19.10 -22.41
CA TRP A 114 23.49 17.83 -22.59
C TRP A 114 22.32 18.00 -23.58
N ALA A 115 22.15 17.04 -24.49
CA ALA A 115 21.03 17.04 -25.41
C ALA A 115 19.80 16.48 -24.69
N PHE A 116 18.72 17.26 -24.61
CA PHE A 116 17.50 16.82 -23.93
C PHE A 116 16.89 15.62 -24.66
N ILE A 117 16.69 14.53 -23.94
CA ILE A 117 16.02 13.33 -24.44
C ILE A 117 14.69 13.18 -23.70
N ASP A 118 13.61 13.08 -24.45
CA ASP A 118 12.28 12.76 -23.92
C ASP A 118 12.11 11.24 -23.86
N PHE A 119 11.90 10.73 -22.65
CA PHE A 119 11.75 9.30 -22.40
C PHE A 119 10.28 8.86 -22.30
N GLY A 120 9.31 9.77 -22.48
CA GLY A 120 7.88 9.47 -22.40
C GLY A 120 7.39 9.13 -20.97
N MET A 121 6.09 9.28 -20.73
CA MET A 121 5.43 8.90 -19.46
C MET A 121 4.53 7.68 -19.64
N ASP A 122 5.10 6.55 -20.06
CA ASP A 122 4.33 5.36 -20.48
C ASP A 122 3.48 4.73 -19.36
N LEU A 123 3.89 4.89 -18.10
CA LEU A 123 3.23 4.27 -16.93
C LEU A 123 2.09 5.14 -16.35
N ALA A 124 2.01 6.41 -16.76
CA ALA A 124 1.05 7.37 -16.20
C ALA A 124 -0.40 6.95 -16.45
N ALA A 125 -0.69 6.38 -17.62
CA ALA A 125 -2.04 5.94 -17.97
C ALA A 125 -2.54 4.79 -17.08
N CYS A 126 -1.66 3.83 -16.73
CA CYS A 126 -2.00 2.71 -15.85
C CYS A 126 -2.29 3.19 -14.42
N ILE A 127 -1.44 4.09 -13.92
CA ILE A 127 -1.57 4.65 -12.57
C ILE A 127 -2.85 5.50 -12.47
N GLU A 128 -3.09 6.37 -13.46
CA GLU A 128 -4.30 7.18 -13.50
C GLU A 128 -5.58 6.35 -13.58
N LEU A 129 -5.57 5.22 -14.31
CA LEU A 129 -6.72 4.32 -14.39
C LEU A 129 -7.12 3.79 -13.01
N ILE A 130 -6.14 3.44 -12.18
CA ILE A 130 -6.36 2.88 -10.85
C ILE A 130 -6.75 3.98 -9.84
N GLU A 131 -6.15 5.17 -9.93
CA GLU A 131 -6.41 6.27 -8.98
C GLU A 131 -7.67 7.09 -9.27
N LYS A 132 -8.02 7.30 -10.55
CA LYS A 132 -9.14 8.19 -10.93
C LYS A 132 -10.52 7.62 -10.61
N VAL A 133 -10.64 6.34 -10.26
CA VAL A 133 -11.91 5.76 -9.78
C VAL A 133 -12.11 6.11 -8.29
N SER A 134 -12.17 7.40 -7.99
CA SER A 134 -12.66 7.94 -6.72
C SER A 134 -13.94 8.74 -7.00
N CYS A 135 -14.96 8.05 -7.50
CA CYS A 135 -16.35 8.47 -7.46
C CYS A 135 -17.19 7.24 -7.07
N LEU A 136 -17.12 6.90 -5.78
CA LEU A 136 -18.09 6.10 -5.05
C LEU A 136 -18.34 6.79 -3.70
#